data_AF-A0AAN5I4H9-F1
#
_entry.id   AF-A0AAN5I4H9-F1
#
_cell.length_a   1.000
_cell.length_b   1.000
_cell.length_c   1.000
_cell.angle_alpha   90.00
_cell.angle_beta   90.00
_cell.angle_gamma   90.00
#
_symmetry.space_group_name_H-M   'P 1'
#
loop_
_entity.id
_entity.type
_entity.pdbx_description
1 polymer ?
#
loop_
_entity_poly.entity_id
_entity_poly.type
_entity_poly.pdbx_seq_one_letter_code
_entity_poly.pdbx_strand_id
1 'polypeptide(L)'
;MPLLEQLPKELLWEIIGRAPAAVFKLRLVSRVLHNAVDEYVIQHSSITCVNEIVLRSHESGYSSRVCIVISNFSMLAMKLRDEHSFA
;
A
#
# COMPACT_ATOMS: atom_id res chain seq x y z
N MET A 1 18.18 16.18 -7.85
CA MET A 1 17.69 14.79 -7.73
C MET A 1 17.42 14.53 -6.25
N PRO A 2 16.20 14.13 -5.87
CA PRO A 2 15.85 13.78 -4.49
C PRO A 2 16.74 12.63 -3.97
N LEU A 3 17.11 12.68 -2.69
CA LEU A 3 17.99 11.69 -2.05
C LEU A 3 17.46 10.24 -2.21
N LEU A 4 16.14 10.07 -2.15
CA LEU A 4 15.46 8.78 -2.32
C LEU A 4 15.66 8.17 -3.72
N GLU A 5 15.84 8.98 -4.75
CA GLU A 5 16.07 8.51 -6.13
C GLU A 5 17.53 8.11 -6.39
N GLN A 6 18.43 8.47 -5.48
CA GLN A 6 19.85 8.09 -5.56
C GLN A 6 20.13 6.78 -4.81
N LEU A 7 19.15 6.24 -4.10
CA LEU A 7 19.31 4.99 -3.38
C LEU A 7 19.40 3.80 -4.35
N PRO A 8 20.23 2.80 -4.03
CA PRO A 8 20.14 1.48 -4.64
C PRO A 8 18.72 0.94 -4.55
N LYS A 9 18.33 0.20 -5.58
CA LYS A 9 16.97 -0.32 -5.76
C LYS A 9 16.55 -1.19 -4.59
N GLU A 10 17.47 -1.98 -4.06
CA GLU A 10 17.25 -2.92 -2.96
C GLU A 10 16.89 -2.17 -1.68
N LEU A 11 17.57 -1.06 -1.39
CA LEU A 11 17.27 -0.22 -0.23
C LEU A 11 15.94 0.52 -0.40
N LEU A 12 15.65 0.97 -1.62
CA LEU A 12 14.38 1.61 -1.93
C LEU A 12 13.21 0.63 -1.75
N TRP A 13 13.38 -0.62 -2.17
CA TRP A 13 12.41 -1.69 -1.99
C TRP A 13 12.20 -2.08 -0.53
N GLU A 14 13.25 -2.15 0.28
CA GLU A 14 13.13 -2.32 1.74
C GLU A 14 12.29 -1.20 2.38
N ILE A 15 12.50 0.05 1.97
CA ILE A 15 11.71 1.19 2.46
C ILE A 15 10.24 1.06 2.05
N ILE A 16 9.99 0.72 0.79
CA ILE A 16 8.63 0.51 0.24
C ILE A 16 7.92 -0.62 1.00
N GLY A 17 8.61 -1.74 1.24
CA GLY A 17 8.07 -2.90 1.95
C GLY A 17 7.78 -2.64 3.43
N ARG A 18 8.58 -1.80 4.09
CA ARG A 18 8.37 -1.44 5.51
C ARG A 18 7.26 -0.43 5.74
N ALA A 19 6.94 0.40 4.75
CA ALA A 19 5.98 1.50 4.91
C ALA A 19 4.95 1.56 3.76
N PRO A 20 4.15 0.50 3.53
CA PRO A 20 3.19 0.44 2.42
C PRO A 20 2.17 1.60 2.43
N ALA A 21 1.82 2.13 3.61
CA ALA A 21 0.95 3.29 3.73
C ALA A 21 1.56 4.60 3.16
N ALA A 22 2.89 4.71 3.15
CA ALA A 22 3.61 5.86 2.59
C ALA A 22 3.90 5.70 1.08
N VAL A 23 3.77 4.48 0.54
CA VAL A 23 4.06 4.16 -0.86
C VAL A 23 3.16 4.93 -1.83
N PHE A 24 1.90 5.14 -1.48
CA PHE A 24 1.00 5.98 -2.29
C PHE A 24 1.52 7.42 -2.41
N LYS A 25 2.05 7.97 -1.32
CA LYS A 25 2.64 9.32 -1.34
C LYS A 25 3.94 9.34 -2.14
N LEU A 26 4.78 8.30 -2.04
CA LEU A 26 6.01 8.17 -2.84
C LEU A 26 5.74 8.20 -4.35
N ARG A 27 4.65 7.56 -4.81
CA ARG A 27 4.21 7.59 -6.22
C ARG A 27 3.88 9.00 -6.72
N LEU A 28 3.49 9.91 -5.82
CA LEU A 28 3.12 11.29 -6.17
C LEU A 28 4.32 12.25 -6.19
N VAL A 29 5.48 11.84 -5.65
CA VAL A 29 6.66 12.71 -5.54
C VAL A 29 7.36 12.85 -6.90
N SER A 30 7.57 11.75 -7.61
CA SER A 30 8.26 11.77 -8.91
C SER A 30 7.95 10.53 -9.76
N ARG A 31 8.22 10.65 -11.07
CA ARG A 31 8.11 9.51 -12.01
C ARG A 31 9.09 8.38 -11.70
N VAL A 32 10.28 8.70 -11.17
CA VAL A 32 11.30 7.68 -10.85
C VAL A 32 10.82 6.82 -9.68
N LEU A 33 10.33 7.46 -8.62
CA LEU A 33 9.79 6.76 -7.45
C LEU A 33 8.50 6.01 -7.78
N HIS A 34 7.65 6.58 -8.65
CA HIS A 34 6.48 5.90 -9.19
C HIS A 34 6.85 4.58 -9.88
N ASN A 35 7.80 4.61 -10.82
CA ASN A 35 8.25 3.41 -11.52
C ASN A 35 8.86 2.38 -10.57
N ALA A 36 9.66 2.81 -9.59
CA ALA A 36 10.29 1.91 -8.62
C ALA A 36 9.26 1.20 -7.72
N VAL A 37 8.19 1.91 -7.34
CA VAL A 37 7.06 1.34 -6.61
C VAL A 37 6.30 0.33 -7.47
N ASP A 38 6.00 0.67 -8.72
CA ASP A 38 5.27 -0.22 -9.62
C ASP A 38 6.07 -1.51 -9.88
N GLU A 39 7.38 -1.40 -10.07
CA GLU A 39 8.25 -2.55 -10.24
C GLU A 39 8.34 -3.41 -8.96
N TYR A 40 8.42 -2.78 -7.79
CA TYR A 40 8.37 -3.48 -6.50
C TYR A 40 7.08 -4.32 -6.39
N VAL A 41 5.93 -3.72 -6.70
CA VAL A 41 4.62 -4.39 -6.63
C VAL A 41 4.53 -5.55 -7.62
N ILE A 42 5.05 -5.39 -8.84
CA ILE A 42 5.06 -6.46 -9.87
C ILE A 42 5.90 -7.65 -9.39
N GLN A 43 7.12 -7.40 -8.88
CA GLN A 43 8.02 -8.47 -8.42
C GLN A 43 7.54 -9.13 -7.13
N HIS A 44 6.91 -8.38 -6.23
CA HIS A 44 6.41 -8.89 -4.94
C HIS A 44 4.91 -9.17 -4.97
N SER A 45 4.35 -9.47 -6.15
CA SER A 45 2.91 -9.69 -6.39
C SER A 45 2.32 -10.90 -5.64
N SER A 46 3.14 -11.67 -4.92
CA SER A 46 2.66 -12.67 -3.96
C SER A 46 2.09 -12.04 -2.67
N ILE A 47 2.24 -10.73 -2.44
CA ILE A 47 1.66 -10.06 -1.28
C ILE A 47 0.16 -9.88 -1.53
N THR A 48 -0.65 -10.75 -0.93
CA THR A 48 -2.12 -10.60 -0.92
C THR A 48 -2.49 -9.35 -0.11
N CYS A 49 -2.69 -8.23 -0.79
CA CYS A 49 -3.08 -6.96 -0.16
C CYS A 49 -4.52 -6.98 0.37
N VAL A 50 -5.39 -7.76 -0.29
CA VAL A 50 -6.81 -7.87 0.02
C VAL A 50 -7.23 -9.32 -0.18
N ASN A 51 -7.85 -9.92 0.84
CA ASN A 51 -8.36 -11.28 0.71
C ASN A 51 -9.64 -11.33 -0.12
N GLU A 52 -10.50 -10.31 0.02
CA GLU A 52 -11.80 -10.29 -0.64
C GLU A 52 -12.24 -8.85 -0.95
N ILE A 53 -12.64 -8.62 -2.19
CA ILE A 53 -13.30 -7.38 -2.63
C ILE A 53 -14.76 -7.72 -2.89
N VAL A 54 -15.67 -7.21 -2.06
CA VAL A 54 -17.11 -7.41 -2.22
C VAL A 54 -17.73 -6.13 -2.76
N LEU A 55 -18.31 -6.22 -3.96
CA LEU A 55 -19.12 -5.16 -4.54
C LEU A 55 -20.57 -5.37 -4.13
N ARG A 56 -21.12 -4.45 -3.33
CA ARG A 56 -22.53 -4.46 -2.96
C ARG A 56 -23.24 -3.33 -3.69
N SER A 57 -24.21 -3.69 -4.54
CA SER A 57 -25.17 -2.72 -5.05
C SER A 57 -26.32 -2.64 -4.06
N HIS A 58 -26.62 -1.43 -3.58
CA HIS A 58 -27.82 -1.17 -2.81
C HIS A 58 -28.76 -0.30 -3.65
N GLU A 59 -29.89 -0.88 -4.05
CA GLU A 59 -30.95 -0.19 -4.75
C GLU A 59 -31.97 0.32 -3.73
N SER A 60 -31.96 1.62 -3.48
CA SER A 60 -33.03 2.26 -2.72
C SER A 60 -33.82 3.16 -3.66
N GLY A 61 -34.97 2.72 -4.14
CA GLY A 61 -36.10 3.45 -4.77
C GLY A 61 -35.84 4.51 -5.86
N TYR A 62 -34.89 5.42 -5.64
CA TYR A 62 -34.52 6.55 -6.49
C TYR A 62 -33.00 6.70 -6.68
N SER A 63 -32.16 5.87 -6.04
CA SER A 63 -30.71 5.98 -6.14
C SER A 63 -30.04 4.61 -5.95
N SER A 64 -29.18 4.26 -6.90
CA SER A 64 -28.27 3.11 -6.79
C SER A 64 -26.95 3.58 -6.21
N ARG A 65 -26.53 2.96 -5.11
CA ARG A 65 -25.20 3.16 -4.51
C ARG A 65 -24.40 1.88 -4.63
N VAL A 66 -23.17 2.00 -5.14
CA VAL A 66 -22.19 0.91 -5.14
C VAL A 66 -21.28 1.11 -3.94
N CYS A 67 -21.29 0.14 -3.02
CA CYS A 67 -20.39 0.09 -1.89
C CYS A 67 -19.27 -0.92 -2.19
N ILE A 68 -18.01 -0.48 -2.08
CA ILE A 68 -16.84 -1.36 -2.15
C ILE A 68 -16.48 -1.71 -0.71
N VAL A 69 -16.65 -2.98 -0.35
CA VAL A 69 -16.21 -3.51 0.94
C VAL A 69 -14.93 -4.30 0.72
N ILE A 70 -13.87 -3.86 1.39
CA ILE A 70 -12.55 -4.49 1.32
C ILE A 70 -12.38 -5.28 2.63
N SER A 71 -12.51 -6.60 2.57
CA SER A 71 -12.37 -7.48 3.74
C SER A 71 -10.93 -7.95 3.85
N ASN A 72 -10.36 -7.86 5.06
CA ASN A 72 -8.95 -8.21 5.35
C ASN A 72 -7.96 -7.54 4.40
N PHE A 73 -7.74 -6.24 4.62
CA PHE A 73 -6.47 -5.61 4.27
C PHE A 73 -5.41 -6.27 5.15
N SER A 74 -4.41 -6.95 4.58
CA SER A 74 -3.42 -7.67 5.36
C SER A 74 -2.59 -6.70 6.22
N MET A 75 -3.04 -6.52 7.45
CA MET A 75 -2.41 -5.73 8.52
C MET A 75 -1.06 -6.34 9.00
N LEU A 76 -0.56 -7.40 8.35
CA LEU A 76 0.70 -8.05 8.69
C LEU A 76 1.94 -7.24 8.28
N ALA A 77 1.81 -6.22 7.41
CA ALA A 77 2.83 -5.18 7.25
C ALA A 77 2.68 -4.01 8.25
N MET A 78 1.66 -4.06 9.12
CA MET A 78 1.29 -3.00 10.06
C MET A 78 1.47 -3.44 11.53
N LYS A 79 2.34 -4.42 11.79
CA LYS A 79 2.81 -4.69 13.16
C LYS A 79 4.04 -3.82 13.44
N LEU A 80 3.84 -2.50 13.42
CA LEU A 80 4.69 -1.59 14.18
C LEU A 80 4.49 -1.97 15.64
N ARG A 81 5.54 -2.56 16.22
CA ARG A 81 5.67 -2.82 17.64
C ARG A 81 5.41 -1.51 18.39
N ASP A 82 4.31 -1.45 19.11
CA ASP A 82 4.26 -0.75 20.39
C ASP A 82 5.17 -1.52 21.36
N GLU A 83 6.48 -1.35 21.20
CA GLU A 83 7.49 -1.70 22.20
C GLU A 83 8.06 -0.40 22.75
N HIS A 84 7.25 0.33 23.51
CA HIS A 84 7.75 1.20 24.58
C HIS A 84 6.82 1.10 25.80
N SER A 85 6.88 -0.06 26.46
CA SER A 85 6.92 -0.07 27.92
C SER A 85 8.34 0.32 28.32
N PHE A 86 8.55 1.54 28.79
CA PHE A 86 9.62 1.85 29.75
C PHE A 86 9.19 3.02 30.62
N ALA A 87 9.01 2.69 31.90
CA ALA A 87 9.03 3.52 33.11
C ALA A 87 7.92 4.56 33.31
#